data_AF-A0A7S0Q725-F1
#
_entry.id   AF-A0A7S0Q725-F1
#
_cell.length_a   1.000
_cell.length_b   1.000
_cell.length_c   1.000
_cell.angle_alpha   90.00
_cell.angle_beta   90.00
_cell.angle_gamma   90.00
#
_symmetry.space_group_name_H-M   'P 1'
#
loop_
_entity.id
_entity.type
_entity.pdbx_description
1 polymer ?
#
loop_
_entity_poly.entity_id
_entity_poly.type
_entity_poly.pdbx_seq_one_letter_code
_entity_poly.pdbx_strand_id
1 'polypeptide(L)'
;DDLVEAPAPVLNPHTPAVADFAMKCSQCTTLEASTRGAALMLICSLLHYKRKALQKAALIPALISQLFELCCEPPADGDDDDDDDEPTIHHRAAQVLEVLSEEVPSKLTMPALVEIVKCNRASPEPYRRRGLLVMLALMAHGCSEAFIKRLRQLLPIVFEGCAASEPLVKEAACLTIGMWAQCLHPDILEHGAQLLTNLFQVLDDPAER
;
A
#
# COMPACT_ATOMS: atom_id res chain seq x y z
N ASP A 1 18.45 -0.96 14.51
CA ASP A 1 18.50 -1.64 13.20
C ASP A 1 19.66 -2.62 13.04
N ASP A 2 20.82 -2.38 13.66
CA ASP A 2 22.07 -3.14 13.51
C ASP A 2 21.98 -4.68 13.48
N LEU A 3 21.07 -5.29 14.25
CA LEU A 3 20.93 -6.75 14.29
C LEU A 3 20.14 -7.32 13.09
N VAL A 4 19.22 -6.54 12.52
CA VAL A 4 18.44 -6.95 11.34
C VAL A 4 19.34 -6.93 10.10
N GLU A 5 20.19 -5.91 10.01
CA GLU A 5 21.14 -5.75 8.91
C GLU A 5 22.29 -6.76 8.98
N ALA A 6 22.59 -7.27 10.18
CA ALA A 6 23.70 -8.19 10.39
C ALA A 6 23.61 -9.40 9.42
N PRO A 7 24.69 -9.69 8.67
CA PRO A 7 24.72 -10.81 7.72
C PRO A 7 24.67 -12.16 8.45
N ALA A 8 25.02 -12.18 9.73
CA ALA A 8 24.90 -13.37 10.57
C ALA A 8 23.41 -13.76 10.71
N PRO A 9 23.04 -15.03 10.46
CA PRO A 9 21.65 -15.47 10.45
C PRO A 9 21.05 -15.63 11.87
N VAL A 10 21.62 -14.96 12.87
CA VAL A 10 21.23 -15.07 14.29
C VAL A 10 19.75 -14.72 14.49
N LEU A 11 19.25 -13.74 13.72
CA LEU A 11 17.85 -13.32 13.82
C LEU A 11 16.89 -14.24 13.05
N ASN A 12 17.35 -15.05 12.09
CA ASN A 12 16.47 -15.81 11.19
C ASN A 12 15.46 -16.73 11.93
N PRO A 13 15.84 -17.47 13.00
CA PRO A 13 14.89 -18.29 13.75
C PRO A 13 13.82 -17.47 14.48
N HIS A 14 14.14 -16.21 14.81
CA HIS A 14 13.28 -15.31 15.58
C HIS A 14 12.51 -14.33 14.70
N THR A 15 12.84 -14.21 13.41
CA THR A 15 12.19 -13.30 12.46
C THR A 15 10.66 -13.40 12.51
N PRO A 16 10.02 -14.58 12.60
CA PRO A 16 8.56 -14.64 12.69
C PRO A 16 8.00 -13.97 13.95
N ALA A 17 8.63 -14.19 15.10
CA ALA A 17 8.19 -13.60 16.36
C ALA A 17 8.41 -12.08 16.39
N VAL A 18 9.54 -11.61 15.83
CA VAL A 18 9.83 -10.17 15.72
C VAL A 18 8.84 -9.49 14.78
N ALA A 19 8.55 -10.09 13.63
CA ALA A 19 7.56 -9.55 12.68
C ALA A 19 6.15 -9.49 13.31
N ASP A 20 5.72 -10.56 13.98
CA ASP A 20 4.43 -10.59 14.68
C ASP A 20 4.34 -9.52 15.79
N PHE A 21 5.40 -9.38 16.60
CA PHE A 21 5.46 -8.35 17.63
C PHE A 21 5.39 -6.94 17.03
N ALA A 22 6.20 -6.65 16.01
CA ALA A 22 6.21 -5.36 15.35
C ALA A 22 4.85 -5.02 14.70
N MET A 23 4.21 -6.00 14.05
CA MET A 23 2.85 -5.79 13.51
C MET A 23 1.84 -5.48 14.63
N LYS A 24 1.86 -6.23 15.75
CA LYS A 24 0.98 -5.95 16.89
C LYS A 24 1.19 -4.55 17.46
N CYS A 25 2.44 -4.11 17.59
CA CYS A 25 2.76 -2.75 18.01
C CYS A 25 2.20 -1.70 17.04
N SER A 26 2.38 -1.88 15.73
CA SER A 26 1.87 -0.94 14.73
C SER A 26 0.34 -0.79 14.73
N GLN A 27 -0.39 -1.86 15.11
CA GLN A 27 -1.85 -1.89 15.18
C GLN A 27 -2.42 -1.47 16.54
N CYS A 28 -1.57 -1.24 17.53
CA CYS A 28 -1.99 -0.91 18.89
C CYS A 28 -2.26 0.60 19.01
N THR A 29 -3.52 1.01 18.84
CA THR A 29 -3.94 2.42 18.90
C THR A 29 -3.80 3.08 20.27
N THR A 30 -3.46 2.32 21.31
CA THR A 30 -3.10 2.88 22.63
C THR A 30 -1.63 3.31 22.72
N LEU A 31 -0.80 2.96 21.73
CA LEU A 31 0.58 3.42 21.63
C LEU A 31 0.65 4.72 20.84
N GLU A 32 1.66 5.53 21.13
CA GLU A 32 1.96 6.77 20.40
C GLU A 32 2.29 6.48 18.93
N ALA A 33 1.99 7.43 18.04
CA ALA A 33 2.23 7.32 16.60
C ALA A 33 3.70 7.02 16.29
N SER A 34 4.64 7.67 16.97
CA SER A 34 6.09 7.42 16.83
C SER A 34 6.48 5.97 17.12
N THR A 35 5.89 5.35 18.15
CA THR A 35 6.14 3.95 18.51
C THR A 35 5.56 2.99 17.47
N ARG A 36 4.34 3.27 17.01
CA ARG A 36 3.69 2.49 15.94
C ARG A 36 4.46 2.62 14.62
N GLY A 37 4.94 3.82 14.30
CA GLY A 37 5.78 4.12 13.14
C GLY A 37 7.14 3.41 13.20
N ALA A 38 7.81 3.41 14.34
CA ALA A 38 9.05 2.66 14.55
C ALA A 38 8.85 1.14 14.35
N ALA A 39 7.70 0.61 14.78
CA ALA A 39 7.37 -0.79 14.53
C ALA A 39 7.19 -1.10 13.03
N LEU A 40 6.57 -0.20 12.26
CA LEU A 40 6.49 -0.32 10.80
C LEU A 40 7.86 -0.23 10.13
N MET A 41 8.74 0.66 10.60
CA MET A 41 10.12 0.73 10.12
C MET A 41 10.89 -0.57 10.37
N LEU A 42 10.67 -1.23 11.50
CA LEU A 42 11.26 -2.55 11.76
C LEU A 42 10.75 -3.60 10.76
N ILE A 43 9.46 -3.58 10.40
CA ILE A 43 8.92 -4.46 9.34
C ILE A 43 9.59 -4.16 7.99
N CYS A 44 9.79 -2.89 7.65
CA CYS A 44 10.52 -2.46 6.47
C CYS A 44 11.94 -3.07 6.43
N SER A 45 12.70 -2.92 7.51
CA SER A 45 14.04 -3.51 7.65
C SER A 45 14.01 -5.04 7.52
N LEU A 46 13.00 -5.72 8.07
CA LEU A 46 12.86 -7.17 7.94
C LEU A 46 12.56 -7.60 6.50
N LEU A 47 11.79 -6.81 5.74
CA LEU A 47 11.57 -7.07 4.31
C LEU A 47 12.89 -6.95 3.54
N HIS A 48 13.63 -5.86 3.73
CA HIS A 48 14.87 -5.62 2.99
C HIS A 48 15.94 -6.69 3.28
N TYR A 49 16.21 -6.95 4.56
CA TYR A 49 17.33 -7.80 4.96
C TYR A 49 16.96 -9.26 5.22
N LYS A 50 15.70 -9.54 5.61
CA LYS A 50 15.26 -10.87 6.06
C LYS A 50 14.05 -11.43 5.27
N ARG A 51 13.71 -10.89 4.08
CA ARG A 51 12.62 -11.42 3.22
C ARG A 51 12.59 -12.94 3.07
N LYS A 52 13.74 -13.60 2.92
CA LYS A 52 13.80 -15.06 2.77
C LYS A 52 13.28 -15.80 4.01
N ALA A 53 13.51 -15.27 5.20
CA ALA A 53 12.98 -15.84 6.45
C ALA A 53 11.46 -15.60 6.54
N LEU A 54 10.98 -14.40 6.20
CA LEU A 54 9.54 -14.10 6.14
C LEU A 54 8.79 -14.99 5.14
N GLN A 55 9.38 -15.22 3.96
CA GLN A 55 8.82 -16.11 2.93
C GLN A 55 8.77 -17.57 3.39
N LYS A 56 9.85 -18.07 4.00
CA LYS A 56 9.90 -19.44 4.55
C LYS A 56 8.87 -19.67 5.67
N ALA A 57 8.60 -18.63 6.45
CA ALA A 57 7.59 -18.65 7.51
C ALA A 57 6.17 -18.37 6.99
N ALA A 58 5.98 -18.20 5.67
CA ALA A 58 4.69 -17.92 5.03
C ALA A 58 3.96 -16.67 5.56
N LEU A 59 4.71 -15.65 6.00
CA LEU A 59 4.14 -14.45 6.62
C LEU A 59 3.70 -13.38 5.62
N ILE A 60 4.14 -13.45 4.36
CA ILE A 60 3.87 -12.43 3.36
C ILE A 60 2.37 -12.13 3.19
N PRO A 61 1.47 -13.12 3.04
CA PRO A 61 0.05 -12.81 2.87
C PRO A 61 -0.57 -12.10 4.09
N ALA A 62 -0.17 -12.51 5.30
CA ALA A 62 -0.65 -11.89 6.53
C ALA A 62 -0.15 -10.45 6.67
N LEU A 63 1.13 -10.20 6.37
CA LEU A 63 1.70 -8.84 6.37
C LEU A 63 0.95 -7.93 5.39
N ILE A 64 0.67 -8.40 4.18
CA ILE A 64 -0.08 -7.64 3.17
C ILE A 64 -1.47 -7.26 3.70
N SER A 65 -2.21 -8.21 4.28
CA SER A 65 -3.53 -7.93 4.84
C SER A 65 -3.47 -6.96 6.02
N GLN A 66 -2.50 -7.12 6.92
CA GLN A 66 -2.36 -6.25 8.08
C GLN A 66 -1.92 -4.83 7.70
N LEU A 67 -1.03 -4.68 6.72
CA LEU A 67 -0.61 -3.38 6.18
C LEU A 67 -1.77 -2.68 5.45
N PHE A 68 -2.60 -3.44 4.72
CA PHE A 68 -3.81 -2.89 4.11
C PHE A 68 -4.75 -2.28 5.16
N GLU A 69 -4.98 -2.97 6.28
CA GLU A 69 -5.79 -2.42 7.38
C GLU A 69 -5.24 -1.10 7.91
N LEU A 70 -3.91 -0.99 8.08
CA LEU A 70 -3.26 0.25 8.51
C LEU A 70 -3.37 1.37 7.46
N CYS A 71 -3.30 1.06 6.16
CA CYS A 71 -3.56 2.03 5.08
C CYS A 71 -5.00 2.54 5.05
N CYS A 72 -5.95 1.77 5.61
CA CYS A 72 -7.34 2.14 5.75
C CYS A 72 -7.64 2.93 7.03
N GLU A 73 -6.66 3.13 7.92
CA GLU A 73 -6.87 3.96 9.09
C GLU A 73 -7.07 5.43 8.68
N PRO A 74 -8.06 6.12 9.26
CA PRO A 74 -8.17 7.55 9.11
C PRO A 74 -6.96 8.24 9.77
N PRO A 75 -6.57 9.44 9.30
CA PRO A 75 -5.66 10.30 10.08
C PRO A 75 -6.24 10.56 11.48
N ALA A 76 -5.37 10.79 12.47
CA ALA A 76 -5.83 11.19 13.78
C ALA A 76 -6.40 12.61 13.73
N ASP A 77 -7.33 12.94 14.62
CA ASP A 77 -7.90 14.29 14.70
C ASP A 77 -6.80 15.32 14.98
N GLY A 78 -6.53 16.21 14.02
CA GLY A 78 -5.50 17.25 14.11
C GLY A 78 -4.18 16.96 13.40
N ASP A 79 -4.00 15.76 12.82
CA ASP A 79 -2.94 15.46 11.85
C ASP A 79 -3.39 15.93 10.46
N ASP A 80 -3.55 17.25 10.27
CA ASP A 80 -3.58 17.80 8.91
C ASP A 80 -2.17 17.66 8.34
N ASP A 81 -2.03 16.99 7.18
CA ASP A 81 -0.77 16.62 6.51
C ASP A 81 0.19 17.81 6.22
N ASP A 82 -0.18 19.05 6.56
CA ASP A 82 0.54 20.28 6.23
C ASP A 82 1.52 20.77 7.33
N ASP A 83 1.41 20.34 8.59
CA ASP A 83 2.17 20.96 9.70
C ASP A 83 3.05 20.01 10.55
N ASP A 84 2.97 18.68 10.40
CA ASP A 84 3.80 17.72 11.16
C ASP A 84 4.87 17.03 10.29
N ASP A 85 6.14 17.14 10.69
CA ASP A 85 7.29 16.52 10.01
C ASP A 85 7.25 14.97 10.05
N GLU A 86 6.41 14.38 10.90
CA GLU A 86 6.30 12.93 11.07
C GLU A 86 5.13 12.35 10.25
N PRO A 87 5.37 11.47 9.26
CA PRO A 87 4.30 10.93 8.44
C PRO A 87 3.38 10.04 9.27
N THR A 88 2.08 10.21 9.02
CA THR A 88 1.01 9.44 9.65
C THR A 88 1.17 7.92 9.47
N ILE A 89 0.47 7.13 10.30
CA ILE A 89 0.56 5.66 10.28
C ILE A 89 0.15 5.08 8.93
N HIS A 90 -0.88 5.62 8.29
CA HIS A 90 -1.33 5.14 7.00
C HIS A 90 -0.29 5.41 5.89
N HIS A 91 0.39 6.57 5.93
CA HIS A 91 1.51 6.88 5.04
C HIS A 91 2.70 5.94 5.28
N ARG A 92 3.06 5.68 6.54
CA ARG A 92 4.11 4.71 6.89
C ARG A 92 3.77 3.30 6.41
N ALA A 93 2.54 2.84 6.60
CA ALA A 93 2.10 1.52 6.12
C ALA A 93 2.17 1.41 4.59
N ALA A 94 1.82 2.49 3.90
CA ALA A 94 1.93 2.60 2.46
C ALA A 94 3.39 2.44 1.99
N GLN A 95 4.35 3.15 2.62
CA GLN A 95 5.78 2.98 2.34
C GLN A 95 6.26 1.53 2.53
N VAL A 96 5.79 0.86 3.59
CA VAL A 96 6.15 -0.56 3.82
C VAL A 96 5.57 -1.47 2.72
N LEU A 97 4.37 -1.19 2.20
CA LEU A 97 3.79 -1.94 1.06
C LEU A 97 4.60 -1.76 -0.22
N GLU A 98 5.09 -0.55 -0.49
CA GLU A 98 5.95 -0.28 -1.64
C GLU A 98 7.24 -1.12 -1.56
N VAL A 99 7.94 -1.07 -0.42
CA VAL A 99 9.14 -1.90 -0.17
C VAL A 99 8.82 -3.39 -0.26
N LEU A 100 7.68 -3.83 0.28
CA LEU A 100 7.23 -5.22 0.16
C LEU A 100 7.08 -5.62 -1.31
N SER A 101 6.53 -4.73 -2.15
CA SER A 101 6.31 -4.99 -3.57
C SER A 101 7.61 -5.23 -4.32
N GLU A 102 8.67 -4.49 -3.97
CA GLU A 102 10.00 -4.60 -4.59
C GLU A 102 10.78 -5.81 -4.08
N GLU A 103 10.69 -6.07 -2.77
CA GLU A 103 11.49 -7.10 -2.13
C GLU A 103 10.90 -8.51 -2.32
N VAL A 104 9.59 -8.62 -2.53
CA VAL A 104 8.89 -9.90 -2.54
C VAL A 104 8.35 -10.23 -3.94
N PRO A 105 8.65 -11.43 -4.49
CA PRO A 105 8.17 -11.81 -5.81
C PRO A 105 6.64 -11.76 -5.93
N SER A 106 6.15 -11.19 -7.02
CA SER A 106 4.72 -11.01 -7.31
C SER A 106 3.86 -12.28 -7.17
N LYS A 107 4.43 -13.47 -7.42
CA LYS A 107 3.76 -14.76 -7.20
C LYS A 107 3.28 -14.98 -5.76
N LEU A 108 3.91 -14.35 -4.78
CA LEU A 108 3.56 -14.44 -3.36
C LEU A 108 2.64 -13.30 -2.92
N THR A 109 2.70 -12.14 -3.58
CA THR A 109 1.95 -10.95 -3.17
C THR A 109 0.59 -10.84 -3.87
N MET A 110 0.53 -11.19 -5.16
CA MET A 110 -0.67 -11.03 -5.99
C MET A 110 -1.90 -11.81 -5.50
N PRO A 111 -1.80 -13.05 -4.97
CA PRO A 111 -2.98 -13.74 -4.45
C PRO A 111 -3.66 -12.97 -3.31
N ALA A 112 -2.87 -12.40 -2.39
CA ALA A 112 -3.40 -11.60 -1.29
C ALA A 112 -4.03 -10.29 -1.80
N LEU A 113 -3.36 -9.60 -2.72
CA LEU A 113 -3.90 -8.38 -3.34
C LEU A 113 -5.24 -8.64 -4.05
N VAL A 114 -5.35 -9.74 -4.80
CA VAL A 114 -6.60 -10.09 -5.50
C VAL A 114 -7.75 -10.33 -4.53
N GLU A 115 -7.51 -10.99 -3.40
CA GLU A 115 -8.55 -11.19 -2.39
C GLU A 115 -8.93 -9.87 -1.71
N ILE A 116 -7.96 -9.00 -1.42
CA ILE A 116 -8.21 -7.66 -0.88
C ILE A 116 -9.08 -6.83 -1.83
N VAL A 117 -8.76 -6.81 -3.13
CA VAL A 117 -9.56 -6.15 -4.17
C VAL A 117 -10.99 -6.68 -4.15
N LYS A 118 -11.16 -8.01 -4.18
CA LYS A 118 -12.47 -8.66 -4.20
C LYS A 118 -13.32 -8.30 -2.98
N CYS A 119 -12.71 -8.20 -1.80
CA CYS A 119 -13.41 -7.91 -0.56
C CYS A 119 -13.69 -6.42 -0.33
N ASN A 120 -12.87 -5.51 -0.88
CA ASN A 120 -12.91 -4.09 -0.50
C ASN A 120 -13.31 -3.13 -1.61
N ARG A 121 -13.33 -3.55 -2.89
CA ARG A 121 -13.68 -2.67 -4.02
C ARG A 121 -15.04 -1.96 -3.83
N ALA A 122 -16.04 -2.70 -3.35
CA ALA A 122 -17.39 -2.20 -3.11
C ALA A 122 -17.65 -1.84 -1.64
N SER A 123 -16.59 -1.60 -0.84
CA SER A 123 -16.74 -1.20 0.56
C SER A 123 -17.52 0.12 0.66
N PRO A 124 -18.50 0.24 1.58
CA PRO A 124 -19.18 1.52 1.84
C PRO A 124 -18.25 2.54 2.51
N GLU A 125 -17.20 2.07 3.20
CA GLU A 125 -16.24 2.92 3.92
C GLU A 125 -15.26 3.61 2.96
N PRO A 126 -15.22 4.96 2.89
CA PRO A 126 -14.33 5.71 2.00
C PRO A 126 -12.85 5.43 2.22
N TYR A 127 -12.40 5.37 3.48
CA TYR A 127 -10.99 5.08 3.81
C TYR A 127 -10.54 3.69 3.35
N ARG A 128 -11.45 2.71 3.28
CA ARG A 128 -11.14 1.40 2.68
C ARG A 128 -10.98 1.46 1.18
N ARG A 129 -11.82 2.23 0.48
CA ARG A 129 -11.67 2.46 -0.96
C ARG A 129 -10.37 3.23 -1.26
N ARG A 130 -10.04 4.26 -0.45
CA ARG A 130 -8.75 4.97 -0.50
C ARG A 130 -7.57 4.01 -0.33
N GLY A 131 -7.56 3.25 0.77
CA GLY A 131 -6.49 2.31 1.08
C GLY A 131 -6.30 1.27 -0.03
N LEU A 132 -7.39 0.83 -0.67
CA LEU A 132 -7.33 -0.09 -1.81
C LEU A 132 -6.63 0.55 -3.02
N LEU A 133 -6.99 1.78 -3.37
CA LEU A 133 -6.37 2.51 -4.47
C LEU A 133 -4.88 2.77 -4.20
N VAL A 134 -4.53 3.26 -3.01
CA VAL A 134 -3.13 3.47 -2.59
C VAL A 134 -2.34 2.17 -2.67
N MET A 135 -2.89 1.06 -2.16
CA MET A 135 -2.24 -0.24 -2.26
C MET A 135 -2.03 -0.68 -3.71
N LEU A 136 -3.01 -0.46 -4.59
CA LEU A 136 -2.90 -0.74 -6.02
C LEU A 136 -1.83 0.12 -6.70
N ALA A 137 -1.67 1.38 -6.30
CA ALA A 137 -0.63 2.26 -6.78
C ALA A 137 0.75 1.70 -6.42
N LEU A 138 1.00 1.44 -5.14
CA LEU A 138 2.32 1.09 -4.63
C LEU A 138 2.75 -0.33 -5.01
N MET A 139 1.82 -1.29 -4.98
CA MET A 139 2.14 -2.66 -5.37
C MET A 139 2.51 -2.78 -6.86
N ALA A 140 2.07 -1.86 -7.72
CA ALA A 140 2.44 -1.87 -9.13
C ALA A 140 3.93 -1.61 -9.36
N HIS A 141 4.61 -0.92 -8.44
CA HIS A 141 6.03 -0.58 -8.55
C HIS A 141 6.91 -1.82 -8.65
N GLY A 142 6.85 -2.72 -7.66
CA GLY A 142 7.61 -3.98 -7.69
C GLY A 142 6.90 -5.16 -8.38
N CYS A 143 5.61 -5.04 -8.74
CA CYS A 143 4.83 -6.11 -9.37
C CYS A 143 4.32 -5.78 -10.79
N SER A 144 4.97 -4.85 -11.51
CA SER A 144 4.52 -4.31 -12.80
C SER A 144 4.08 -5.37 -13.82
N GLU A 145 4.88 -6.41 -14.07
CA GLU A 145 4.51 -7.48 -15.01
C GLU A 145 3.20 -8.20 -14.67
N ALA A 146 2.93 -8.38 -13.37
CA ALA A 146 1.71 -9.02 -12.90
C ALA A 146 0.50 -8.08 -13.01
N PHE A 147 0.72 -6.78 -12.82
CA PHE A 147 -0.27 -5.73 -13.03
C PHE A 147 -0.63 -5.58 -14.51
N ILE A 148 0.35 -5.53 -15.42
CA ILE A 148 0.12 -5.45 -16.88
C ILE A 148 -0.81 -6.58 -17.34
N LYS A 149 -0.55 -7.83 -16.92
CA LYS A 149 -1.38 -9.01 -17.26
C LYS A 149 -2.83 -8.89 -16.77
N ARG A 150 -3.09 -8.03 -15.78
CA ARG A 150 -4.40 -7.82 -15.15
C ARG A 150 -4.96 -6.42 -15.39
N LEU A 151 -4.31 -5.61 -16.21
CA LEU A 151 -4.58 -4.18 -16.30
C LEU A 151 -6.04 -3.89 -16.64
N ARG A 152 -6.61 -4.61 -17.61
CA ARG A 152 -8.03 -4.52 -17.99
C ARG A 152 -9.01 -4.85 -16.85
N GLN A 153 -8.61 -5.70 -15.91
CA GLN A 153 -9.42 -6.07 -14.74
C GLN A 153 -9.32 -5.06 -13.61
N LEU A 154 -8.15 -4.40 -13.48
CA LEU A 154 -7.87 -3.47 -12.40
C LEU A 154 -8.26 -2.03 -12.73
N LEU A 155 -8.16 -1.60 -14.00
CA LEU A 155 -8.53 -0.25 -14.45
C LEU A 155 -9.94 0.20 -14.03
N PRO A 156 -10.98 -0.64 -14.11
CA PRO A 156 -12.32 -0.25 -13.64
C PRO A 156 -12.35 0.22 -12.18
N ILE A 157 -11.50 -0.32 -11.31
CA ILE A 157 -11.40 0.10 -9.90
C ILE A 157 -10.91 1.53 -9.80
N VAL A 158 -9.93 1.89 -10.62
CA VAL A 158 -9.35 3.24 -10.66
C VAL A 158 -10.36 4.24 -11.20
N PHE A 159 -11.08 3.88 -12.27
CA PHE A 159 -12.14 4.73 -12.83
C PHE A 159 -13.31 4.93 -11.86
N GLU A 160 -13.70 3.89 -11.12
CA GLU A 160 -14.68 4.03 -10.04
C GLU A 160 -14.20 4.99 -8.95
N GLY A 161 -12.90 4.97 -8.63
CA GLY A 161 -12.29 5.93 -7.71
C GLY A 161 -12.35 7.38 -8.22
N CYS A 162 -12.06 7.62 -9.51
CA CYS A 162 -12.18 8.95 -10.11
C CYS A 162 -13.61 9.50 -10.07
N ALA A 163 -14.61 8.62 -10.18
CA ALA A 163 -16.03 8.97 -10.14
C ALA A 163 -16.63 8.99 -8.73
N ALA A 164 -15.83 8.73 -7.68
CA ALA A 164 -16.31 8.71 -6.30
C ALA A 164 -16.78 10.10 -5.84
N SER A 165 -17.67 10.17 -4.86
CA SER A 165 -18.08 11.46 -4.28
C SER A 165 -17.07 12.01 -3.28
N GLU A 166 -16.29 11.14 -2.64
CA GLU A 166 -15.36 11.52 -1.58
C GLU A 166 -14.01 12.00 -2.14
N PRO A 167 -13.55 13.22 -1.81
CA PRO A 167 -12.29 13.78 -2.32
C PRO A 167 -11.09 12.85 -2.11
N LEU A 168 -10.94 12.30 -0.89
CA LEU A 168 -9.86 11.37 -0.55
C LEU A 168 -9.79 10.14 -1.47
N VAL A 169 -10.93 9.68 -2.01
CA VAL A 169 -10.97 8.52 -2.92
C VAL A 169 -10.56 8.94 -4.33
N LYS A 170 -11.00 10.13 -4.78
CA LYS A 170 -10.57 10.70 -6.07
C LYS A 170 -9.07 10.96 -6.10
N GLU A 171 -8.53 11.55 -5.04
CA GLU A 171 -7.10 11.82 -4.88
C GLU A 171 -6.29 10.52 -4.99
N ALA A 172 -6.68 9.48 -4.24
CA ALA A 172 -6.03 8.18 -4.32
C ALA A 172 -6.12 7.53 -5.71
N ALA A 173 -7.22 7.75 -6.44
CA ALA A 173 -7.35 7.31 -7.82
C ALA A 173 -6.37 8.05 -8.75
N CYS A 174 -6.25 9.37 -8.61
CA CYS A 174 -5.29 10.19 -9.35
C CYS A 174 -3.84 9.76 -9.06
N LEU A 175 -3.49 9.51 -7.79
CA LEU A 175 -2.20 8.95 -7.39
C LEU A 175 -1.94 7.62 -8.09
N THR A 176 -2.94 6.74 -8.12
CA THR A 176 -2.84 5.42 -8.76
C THR A 176 -2.58 5.55 -10.26
N ILE A 177 -3.29 6.46 -10.95
CA ILE A 177 -3.06 6.73 -12.38
C ILE A 177 -1.62 7.20 -12.61
N GLY A 178 -1.15 8.16 -11.81
CA GLY A 178 0.21 8.70 -11.91
C GLY A 178 1.29 7.63 -11.71
N MET A 179 1.10 6.75 -10.72
CA MET A 179 2.05 5.67 -10.45
C MET A 179 2.02 4.60 -11.55
N TRP A 180 0.84 4.23 -12.04
CA TRP A 180 0.72 3.25 -13.13
C TRP A 180 1.25 3.76 -14.45
N ALA A 181 1.11 5.07 -14.75
CA ALA A 181 1.71 5.69 -15.91
C ALA A 181 3.24 5.53 -15.93
N GLN A 182 3.87 5.54 -14.75
CA GLN A 182 5.31 5.35 -14.58
C GLN A 182 5.71 3.87 -14.60
N CYS A 183 5.00 3.04 -13.84
CA CYS A 183 5.41 1.64 -13.59
C CYS A 183 4.99 0.66 -14.68
N LEU A 184 3.93 0.96 -15.44
CA LEU A 184 3.30 0.04 -16.38
C LEU A 184 3.49 0.46 -17.85
N HIS A 185 4.47 1.31 -18.12
CA HIS A 185 4.86 1.69 -19.47
C HIS A 185 5.55 0.52 -20.21
N PRO A 186 5.30 0.32 -21.53
CA PRO A 186 4.43 1.09 -22.41
C PRO A 186 2.96 0.65 -22.43
N ASP A 187 2.61 -0.50 -21.85
CA ASP A 187 1.29 -1.14 -21.97
C ASP A 187 0.13 -0.25 -21.50
N ILE A 188 0.35 0.57 -20.46
CA ILE A 188 -0.64 1.51 -19.94
C ILE A 188 -1.08 2.56 -20.97
N LEU A 189 -0.25 2.85 -21.99
CA LEU A 189 -0.55 3.85 -23.01
C LEU A 189 -1.73 3.45 -23.90
N GLU A 190 -2.02 2.16 -24.05
CA GLU A 190 -3.22 1.68 -24.76
C GLU A 190 -4.52 2.21 -24.12
N HIS A 191 -4.45 2.59 -22.84
CA HIS A 191 -5.56 3.12 -22.05
C HIS A 191 -5.45 4.64 -21.80
N GLY A 192 -4.44 5.31 -22.38
CA GLY A 192 -4.12 6.71 -22.08
C GLY A 192 -5.28 7.68 -22.29
N ALA A 193 -6.06 7.51 -23.36
CA ALA A 193 -7.23 8.35 -23.62
C ALA A 193 -8.29 8.24 -22.52
N GLN A 194 -8.56 7.02 -22.03
CA GLN A 194 -9.53 6.79 -20.94
C GLN A 194 -9.00 7.36 -19.62
N LEU A 195 -7.71 7.11 -19.32
CA LEU A 195 -7.06 7.61 -18.10
C LEU A 195 -7.08 9.15 -18.05
N LEU A 196 -6.69 9.83 -19.12
CA LEU A 196 -6.71 11.28 -19.21
C LEU A 196 -8.13 11.85 -19.09
N THR A 197 -9.12 11.20 -19.71
CA THR A 197 -10.52 11.63 -19.61
C THR A 197 -11.01 11.61 -18.16
N ASN A 198 -10.74 10.53 -17.43
CA ASN A 198 -11.13 10.41 -16.02
C ASN A 198 -10.36 11.41 -15.14
N LEU A 199 -9.06 11.62 -15.42
CA LEU A 199 -8.26 12.60 -14.69
C LEU A 199 -8.78 14.03 -14.87
N PHE A 200 -9.13 14.43 -16.10
CA PHE A 200 -9.70 15.76 -16.35
C PHE A 200 -11.07 15.94 -15.69
N GLN A 201 -11.89 14.89 -15.60
CA GLN A 201 -13.15 14.96 -14.86
C GLN A 201 -12.95 15.26 -13.38
N VAL A 202 -11.92 14.69 -12.75
CA VAL A 202 -11.58 15.01 -11.36
C VAL A 202 -11.13 16.47 -11.23
N LEU A 203 -10.26 16.94 -12.13
CA LEU A 203 -9.72 18.32 -12.10
C LEU A 203 -10.77 19.40 -12.38
N ASP A 204 -11.81 19.08 -13.15
CA ASP A 204 -12.91 20.00 -13.44
C ASP A 204 -13.96 20.04 -12.32
N ASP A 205 -13.87 19.17 -11.31
CA ASP A 205 -14.81 19.12 -10.21
C ASP A 205 -14.70 20.38 -9.34
N PRO A 206 -15.78 21.16 -9.17
CA PRO A 206 -15.76 22.37 -8.33
C PRO A 206 -15.48 22.10 -6.85
N ALA A 207 -15.62 20.85 -6.37
CA ALA A 207 -15.25 20.48 -5.01
C ALA A 207 -13.72 20.42 -4.79
N GLU A 208 -12.93 20.39 -5.86
CA GLU A 208 -11.46 20.33 -5.84
C GLU A 208 -10.82 21.70 -6.16
N ARG A 209 -11.61 22.77 -6.25
CA ARG A 209 -11.16 24.15 -6.55
C ARG A 209 -11.11 25.08 -5.35
#